data_AF-A0AAE3H2E7-F1
#
_entry.id   AF-A0AAE3H2E7-F1
#
_cell.length_a   1.000
_cell.length_b   1.000
_cell.length_c   1.000
_cell.angle_alpha   90.00
_cell.angle_beta   90.00
_cell.angle_gamma   90.00
#
_symmetry.space_group_name_H-M   'P 1'
#
loop_
_entity.id
_entity.type
_entity.pdbx_description
1 polymer ?
#
loop_
_entity_poly.entity_id
_entity_poly.type
_entity_poly.pdbx_seq_one_letter_code
_entity_poly.pdbx_strand_id
1 'polypeptide(L)'
;MEALKIKELGNIPEELIKDFDRVASGLMEHQDFSEEKVLGLIAQMLENPKKYAYSRNKVTNLAKKVFELQNSGIEIELTEFGKSCIPIEQIMSLEEKAIGESLEFNLREDKLNYSIFGADFIEQGALNQMNTALSLPISIAGSLMPDAHQGYGLPIGGVLATEPDKIIPYAVGVDIACRMCLSVFDIPIDIFKREPHLLTRSLMEKTKFGIGGEIRDKVDESVMDKIEWTATKVIRDLKDKAYKQLGTSGTGNHFVEWGIIEITEVDETLSLPVGQYLSLLSHSGSRGFGGTVAGIYSKIAKQKTILPKEASHLAWLDLNTEEGQEYWIAMNLAGDYASANHHEIHAKLAKAISAKPILMVENHHNFAWKEIHRGKEVLVHRKGATPANKNELGIIPGSMTASGFVVKGLGNESSINSASHGAGRLMSRTAALNSITKNSMNKVLNDFGIELIGGDLDEAPMVYKDINDVISAQKDLVKVLAKFTPKIVRMADANRKEGRED
;
A
#
# COMPACT_ATOMS: atom_id res chain seq x y z
N MET A 1 -20.94 45.88 20.22
CA MET A 1 -20.28 44.56 20.28
C MET A 1 -19.20 44.68 21.31
N GLU A 2 -19.22 43.84 22.34
CA GLU A 2 -18.04 43.69 23.20
C GLU A 2 -16.84 43.31 22.32
N ALA A 3 -15.68 43.87 22.61
CA ALA A 3 -14.47 43.51 21.89
C ALA A 3 -14.17 42.04 22.22
N LEU A 4 -14.08 41.19 21.19
CA LEU A 4 -13.67 39.79 21.34
C LEU A 4 -12.40 39.72 22.20
N LYS A 5 -12.36 38.76 23.12
CA LYS A 5 -11.26 38.51 24.04
C LYS A 5 -10.03 37.88 23.34
N ILE A 6 -9.69 38.31 22.12
CA ILE A 6 -8.56 37.79 21.33
C ILE A 6 -7.24 37.92 22.09
N LYS A 7 -7.01 39.07 22.73
CA LYS A 7 -5.80 39.30 23.55
C LYS A 7 -5.69 38.37 24.75
N GLU A 8 -6.83 37.85 25.21
CA GLU A 8 -6.86 36.92 26.34
C GLU A 8 -6.53 35.50 25.89
N LEU A 9 -6.51 35.17 24.59
CA LEU A 9 -6.23 33.80 24.10
C LEU A 9 -4.76 33.39 24.29
N GLY A 10 -3.81 34.32 24.15
CA GLY A 10 -2.38 34.02 24.22
C GLY A 10 -1.52 35.28 24.24
N ASN A 11 -0.21 35.14 24.36
CA ASN A 11 0.77 36.23 24.26
C ASN A 11 0.97 36.71 22.80
N ILE A 12 -0.13 37.07 22.11
CA ILE A 12 -0.13 37.50 20.71
C ILE A 12 0.58 38.87 20.56
N PRO A 13 1.57 39.01 19.67
CA PRO A 13 2.24 40.30 19.42
C PRO A 13 1.28 41.41 19.01
N GLU A 14 1.49 42.64 19.51
CA GLU A 14 0.58 43.77 19.26
C GLU A 14 0.33 44.08 17.79
N GLU A 15 1.36 43.85 16.96
CA GLU A 15 1.30 44.03 15.50
C GLU A 15 0.31 43.08 14.80
N LEU A 16 0.04 41.90 15.37
CA LEU A 16 -0.88 40.92 14.82
C LEU A 16 -2.31 41.06 15.34
N ILE A 17 -2.52 41.74 16.47
CA ILE A 17 -3.86 41.84 17.10
C ILE A 17 -4.91 42.36 16.10
N LYS A 18 -4.56 43.37 15.30
CA LYS A 18 -5.47 43.93 14.27
C LYS A 18 -5.86 42.91 13.20
N ASP A 19 -4.95 42.01 12.85
CA ASP A 19 -5.23 40.94 11.88
C ASP A 19 -6.15 39.87 12.48
N PHE A 20 -5.93 39.50 13.75
CA PHE A 20 -6.80 38.58 14.47
C PHE A 20 -8.22 39.16 14.62
N ASP A 21 -8.35 40.42 15.03
CA ASP A 21 -9.65 41.10 15.18
C ASP A 21 -10.41 41.17 13.85
N ARG A 22 -9.69 41.44 12.75
CA ARG A 22 -10.28 41.49 11.41
C ARG A 22 -10.79 40.11 10.97
N VAL A 23 -10.02 39.06 11.19
CA VAL A 23 -10.41 37.67 10.86
C VAL A 23 -11.59 37.23 11.74
N ALA A 24 -11.55 37.52 13.04
CA ALA A 24 -12.61 37.18 13.97
C ALA A 24 -13.94 37.89 13.61
N SER A 25 -13.88 39.18 13.31
CA SER A 25 -15.04 39.96 12.85
C SER A 25 -15.63 39.41 11.55
N GLY A 26 -14.77 39.11 10.57
CA GLY A 26 -15.20 38.52 9.29
C GLY A 26 -15.79 37.11 9.44
N LEU A 27 -15.34 36.34 10.43
CA LEU A 27 -15.94 35.03 10.75
C LEU A 27 -17.34 35.18 11.35
N MET A 28 -17.55 36.15 12.24
CA MET A 28 -18.85 36.42 12.87
C MET A 28 -19.88 37.02 11.91
N GLU A 29 -19.47 37.78 10.89
CA GLU A 29 -20.37 38.31 9.86
C GLU A 29 -21.00 37.22 8.99
N HIS A 30 -20.36 36.06 8.87
CA HIS A 30 -20.97 34.88 8.28
C HIS A 30 -21.84 34.18 9.34
N GLN A 31 -23.16 34.15 9.14
CA GLN A 31 -24.21 33.68 10.08
C GLN A 31 -24.07 32.25 10.67
N ASP A 32 -22.95 31.56 10.47
CA ASP A 32 -22.64 30.20 10.95
C ASP A 32 -21.69 30.14 12.15
N PHE A 33 -21.04 31.25 12.55
CA PHE A 33 -20.06 31.26 13.65
C PHE A 33 -20.50 32.12 14.84
N SER A 34 -20.77 31.46 15.98
CA SER A 34 -20.90 32.14 17.28
C SER A 34 -19.53 32.63 17.77
N GLU A 35 -19.52 33.60 18.68
CA GLU A 35 -18.29 34.13 19.30
C GLU A 35 -17.41 33.03 19.90
N GLU A 36 -18.01 32.08 20.62
CA GLU A 36 -17.33 30.91 21.18
C GLU A 36 -16.64 30.06 20.10
N LYS A 37 -17.30 29.83 18.94
CA LYS A 37 -16.72 29.07 17.83
C LYS A 37 -15.54 29.80 17.19
N VAL A 38 -15.60 31.14 17.12
CA VAL A 38 -14.51 31.96 16.58
C VAL A 38 -13.31 31.91 17.52
N LEU A 39 -13.52 32.13 18.82
CA LEU A 39 -12.45 32.05 19.82
C LEU A 39 -11.82 30.65 19.84
N GLY A 40 -12.62 29.59 19.79
CA GLY A 40 -12.14 28.21 19.73
C GLY A 40 -11.33 27.89 18.48
N LEU A 41 -11.78 28.33 17.29
CA LEU A 41 -11.04 28.13 16.04
C LEU A 41 -9.68 28.85 16.06
N ILE A 42 -9.64 30.05 16.62
CA ILE A 42 -8.40 30.83 16.75
C ILE A 42 -7.46 30.20 17.77
N ALA A 43 -7.98 29.75 18.91
CA ALA A 43 -7.19 29.06 19.94
C ALA A 43 -6.55 27.76 19.40
N GLN A 44 -7.31 26.92 18.67
CA GLN A 44 -6.77 25.72 18.02
C GLN A 44 -5.67 26.04 16.99
N MET A 45 -5.84 27.15 16.26
CA MET A 45 -4.84 27.59 15.28
C MET A 45 -3.56 28.06 15.95
N LEU A 46 -3.65 28.76 17.08
CA LEU A 46 -2.49 29.16 17.89
C LEU A 46 -1.77 27.96 18.51
N GLU A 47 -2.49 26.91 18.91
CA GLU A 47 -1.91 25.67 19.44
C GLU A 47 -1.15 24.87 18.37
N ASN A 48 -1.63 24.87 17.12
CA ASN A 48 -0.98 24.14 16.03
C ASN A 48 -0.95 24.94 14.71
N PRO A 49 -0.17 26.04 14.63
CA PRO A 49 -0.23 26.95 13.49
C PRO A 49 0.26 26.29 12.20
N LYS A 50 1.20 25.34 12.28
CA LYS A 50 1.68 24.56 11.12
C LYS A 50 0.53 23.83 10.42
N LYS A 51 -0.34 23.15 11.17
CA LYS A 51 -1.51 22.43 10.61
C LYS A 51 -2.42 23.37 9.82
N TYR A 52 -2.68 24.57 10.36
CA TYR A 52 -3.61 25.52 9.74
C TYR A 52 -2.96 26.31 8.59
N ALA A 53 -1.64 26.56 8.63
CA ALA A 53 -0.89 27.28 7.61
C ALA A 53 -0.90 26.60 6.23
N TYR A 54 -0.98 25.26 6.21
CA TYR A 54 -1.03 24.46 4.98
C TYR A 54 -2.43 23.95 4.63
N SER A 55 -3.41 24.11 5.52
CA SER A 55 -4.81 23.84 5.22
C SER A 55 -5.44 24.98 4.42
N ARG A 56 -6.43 24.71 3.56
CA ARG A 56 -7.23 25.75 2.89
C ARG A 56 -8.48 26.05 3.75
N ASN A 57 -8.38 26.98 4.69
CA ASN A 57 -9.48 27.41 5.55
C ASN A 57 -9.48 28.94 5.77
N LYS A 58 -10.43 29.42 6.57
CA LYS A 58 -10.62 30.87 6.80
C LYS A 58 -9.53 31.51 7.68
N VAL A 59 -8.71 30.72 8.38
CA VAL A 59 -7.60 31.20 9.24
C VAL A 59 -6.21 30.92 8.66
N THR A 60 -6.11 30.34 7.46
CA THR A 60 -4.83 29.94 6.82
C THR A 60 -3.80 31.07 6.77
N ASN A 61 -4.21 32.27 6.37
CA ASN A 61 -3.28 33.40 6.24
C ASN A 61 -2.78 33.90 7.60
N LEU A 62 -3.62 33.79 8.63
CA LEU A 62 -3.24 34.12 10.00
C LEU A 62 -2.27 33.08 10.56
N ALA A 63 -2.56 31.80 10.32
CA ALA A 63 -1.71 30.68 10.71
C ALA A 63 -0.33 30.72 10.06
N LYS A 64 -0.23 31.13 8.79
CA LYS A 64 1.08 31.34 8.12
C LYS A 64 1.92 32.39 8.82
N LYS A 65 1.34 33.54 9.18
CA LYS A 65 2.05 34.60 9.92
C LYS A 65 2.52 34.13 11.28
N VAL A 66 1.66 33.41 12.02
CA VAL A 66 2.01 32.83 13.33
C VAL A 66 3.14 31.79 13.18
N PHE A 67 3.05 30.93 12.17
CA PHE A 67 4.07 29.91 11.89
C PHE A 67 5.41 30.51 11.46
N GLU A 68 5.40 31.57 10.66
CA GLU A 68 6.59 32.33 10.30
C GLU A 68 7.25 32.98 11.52
N LEU A 69 6.46 33.55 12.44
CA LEU A 69 6.97 34.11 13.69
C LEU A 69 7.60 33.05 14.60
N GLN A 70 6.98 31.88 14.73
CA GLN A 70 7.56 30.75 15.47
C GLN A 70 8.89 30.29 14.86
N ASN A 71 8.99 30.22 13.53
CA ASN A 71 10.26 29.91 12.85
C ASN A 71 11.34 31.00 13.05
N SER A 72 10.94 32.24 13.34
CA SER A 72 11.84 33.34 13.70
C SER A 72 12.19 33.40 15.20
N GLY A 73 11.71 32.45 16.00
CA GLY A 73 12.02 32.33 17.43
C GLY A 73 11.06 33.06 18.37
N ILE A 74 9.90 33.52 17.88
CA ILE A 74 8.85 34.16 18.69
C ILE A 74 7.79 33.11 19.01
N GLU A 75 7.76 32.63 20.25
CA GLU A 75 6.75 31.68 20.72
C GLU A 75 5.46 32.38 21.13
N ILE A 76 4.34 31.91 20.57
CA ILE A 76 2.99 32.32 20.97
C ILE A 76 2.35 31.15 21.74
N GLU A 77 2.23 31.29 23.05
CA GLU A 77 1.60 30.36 23.98
C GLU A 77 0.17 30.81 24.32
N LEU A 78 -0.71 29.82 24.47
CA LEU A 78 -2.07 30.04 24.94
C LEU A 78 -2.09 30.31 26.44
N THR A 79 -2.92 31.28 26.87
CA THR A 79 -3.25 31.45 28.28
C THR A 79 -4.22 30.34 28.74
N GLU A 80 -4.50 30.27 30.05
CA GLU A 80 -5.56 29.39 30.59
C GLU A 80 -6.94 29.67 29.97
N PHE A 81 -7.26 30.94 29.69
CA PHE A 81 -8.48 31.32 28.98
C PHE A 81 -8.46 30.78 27.54
N GLY A 82 -7.35 30.96 26.82
CA GLY A 82 -7.16 30.42 25.48
C GLY A 82 -7.35 28.91 25.40
N LYS A 83 -6.77 28.17 26.34
CA LYS A 83 -6.96 26.72 26.46
C LYS A 83 -8.42 26.35 26.70
N SER A 84 -9.12 27.06 27.61
CA SER A 84 -10.55 26.83 27.88
C SER A 84 -11.47 27.12 26.70
N CYS A 85 -11.05 27.96 25.75
CA CYS A 85 -11.84 28.28 24.56
C CYS A 85 -11.80 27.16 23.52
N ILE A 86 -10.86 26.22 23.63
CA ILE A 86 -10.77 25.12 22.68
C ILE A 86 -11.92 24.13 22.96
N PRO A 87 -12.83 23.89 22.00
CA PRO A 87 -13.96 23.00 22.22
C PRO A 87 -13.51 21.56 22.52
N ILE A 88 -13.97 21.03 23.66
CA ILE A 88 -13.67 19.67 24.14
C ILE A 88 -14.01 18.61 23.08
N GLU A 89 -15.07 18.83 22.28
CA GLU A 89 -15.51 17.91 21.23
C GLU A 89 -14.56 17.79 20.01
N GLN A 90 -13.56 18.67 19.85
CA GLN A 90 -12.58 18.58 18.76
C GLN A 90 -11.14 18.29 19.20
N ILE A 91 -10.78 18.55 20.46
CA ILE A 91 -9.57 18.00 21.10
C ILE A 91 -9.69 16.46 21.18
N MET A 92 -10.91 15.94 21.36
CA MET A 92 -11.16 14.51 21.57
C MET A 92 -11.43 13.69 20.29
N SER A 93 -11.08 14.17 19.09
CA SER A 93 -11.43 13.45 17.85
C SER A 93 -10.34 12.56 17.24
N LEU A 94 -9.10 12.54 17.76
CA LEU A 94 -8.07 11.57 17.34
C LEU A 94 -7.09 11.11 18.44
N GLU A 95 -7.10 11.70 19.64
CA GLU A 95 -6.09 11.37 20.67
C GLU A 95 -6.65 10.68 21.93
N GLU A 96 -7.94 10.82 22.26
CA GLU A 96 -8.51 10.17 23.45
C GLU A 96 -9.97 9.74 23.27
N LYS A 97 -10.29 9.02 22.17
CA LYS A 97 -11.31 7.98 22.33
C LYS A 97 -10.63 6.91 23.16
N ALA A 98 -11.06 6.70 24.41
CA ALA A 98 -10.50 5.72 25.35
C ALA A 98 -9.98 4.46 24.64
N ILE A 99 -8.70 4.51 24.25
CA ILE A 99 -7.93 3.38 23.80
C ILE A 99 -7.80 2.61 25.11
N GLY A 100 -8.64 1.59 25.29
CA GLY A 100 -8.54 0.66 26.43
C GLY A 100 -7.08 0.29 26.72
N GLU A 101 -6.78 -0.03 27.99
CA GLU A 101 -5.44 -0.21 28.56
C GLU A 101 -4.36 -0.62 27.55
N SER A 102 -3.32 0.21 27.43
CA SER A 102 -2.13 -0.16 26.66
C SER A 102 -1.42 -1.33 27.34
N LEU A 103 -1.14 -2.38 26.58
CA LEU A 103 -0.47 -3.58 27.06
C LEU A 103 1.00 -3.54 26.63
N GLU A 104 1.91 -3.71 27.59
CA GLU A 104 3.34 -3.77 27.35
C GLU A 104 3.81 -5.22 27.23
N PHE A 105 4.61 -5.50 26.21
CA PHE A 105 5.13 -6.84 25.95
C PHE A 105 6.63 -6.79 25.70
N ASN A 106 7.33 -7.80 26.22
CA ASN A 106 8.73 -8.03 25.93
C ASN A 106 8.89 -9.06 24.79
N LEU A 107 10.03 -8.97 24.10
CA LEU A 107 10.44 -10.00 23.17
C LEU A 107 10.88 -11.25 23.95
N ARG A 108 10.53 -12.42 23.42
CA ARG A 108 10.98 -13.69 24.00
C ARG A 108 12.48 -13.89 23.78
N GLU A 109 13.12 -14.55 24.72
CA GLU A 109 14.55 -14.89 24.63
C GLU A 109 14.81 -16.08 23.72
N ASP A 110 13.86 -17.03 23.64
CA ASP A 110 13.94 -18.23 22.83
C ASP A 110 13.61 -17.95 21.36
N LYS A 111 14.54 -18.27 20.46
CA LYS A 111 14.33 -18.07 19.02
C LYS A 111 13.62 -19.28 18.43
N LEU A 112 12.42 -19.07 17.87
CA LEU A 112 11.83 -20.09 16.98
C LEU A 112 12.69 -20.24 15.73
N ASN A 113 12.90 -21.49 15.34
CA ASN A 113 13.47 -21.82 14.05
C ASN A 113 12.45 -21.56 12.94
N TYR A 114 12.94 -21.17 11.78
CA TYR A 114 12.14 -20.92 10.58
C TYR A 114 12.92 -21.30 9.32
N SER A 115 12.19 -21.60 8.26
CA SER A 115 12.78 -21.96 6.98
C SER A 115 13.15 -20.71 6.19
N ILE A 116 14.37 -20.71 5.63
CA ILE A 116 14.87 -19.65 4.76
C ILE A 116 15.14 -20.27 3.39
N PHE A 117 14.51 -19.73 2.36
CA PHE A 117 14.71 -20.14 0.97
C PHE A 117 15.60 -19.13 0.28
N GLY A 118 16.63 -19.58 -0.44
CA GLY A 118 17.57 -18.69 -1.15
C GLY A 118 18.37 -17.76 -0.24
N ALA A 119 18.87 -18.27 0.90
CA ALA A 119 19.59 -17.49 1.90
C ALA A 119 20.74 -16.63 1.34
N ASP A 120 21.45 -17.12 0.32
CA ASP A 120 22.57 -16.41 -0.33
C ASP A 120 22.15 -15.08 -0.99
N PHE A 121 20.86 -14.91 -1.27
CA PHE A 121 20.29 -13.72 -1.92
C PHE A 121 19.64 -12.75 -0.94
N ILE A 122 19.67 -13.04 0.37
CA ILE A 122 18.93 -12.27 1.38
C ILE A 122 19.89 -11.44 2.22
N GLU A 123 19.63 -10.13 2.30
CA GLU A 123 20.45 -9.22 3.09
C GLU A 123 20.24 -9.39 4.61
N GLN A 124 21.26 -9.04 5.38
CA GLN A 124 21.22 -9.16 6.85
C GLN A 124 20.09 -8.34 7.50
N GLY A 125 19.71 -7.21 6.92
CA GLY A 125 18.60 -6.38 7.39
C GLY A 125 17.26 -7.13 7.38
N ALA A 126 16.98 -7.89 6.32
CA ALA A 126 15.78 -8.71 6.21
C ALA A 126 15.79 -9.87 7.23
N LEU A 127 16.93 -10.54 7.41
CA LEU A 127 17.10 -11.58 8.42
C LEU A 127 16.87 -11.04 9.84
N ASN A 128 17.41 -9.86 10.14
CA ASN A 128 17.21 -9.21 11.44
C ASN A 128 15.74 -8.89 11.69
N GLN A 129 15.02 -8.36 10.69
CA GLN A 129 13.58 -8.11 10.79
C GLN A 129 12.78 -9.39 11.02
N MET A 130 13.10 -10.48 10.31
CA MET A 130 12.43 -11.76 10.50
C MET A 130 12.71 -12.35 11.89
N ASN A 131 13.95 -12.25 12.37
CA ASN A 131 14.32 -12.68 13.73
C ASN A 131 13.53 -11.91 14.80
N THR A 132 13.41 -10.58 14.67
CA THR A 132 12.60 -9.76 15.58
C THR A 132 11.12 -10.13 15.52
N ALA A 133 10.58 -10.34 14.31
CA ALA A 133 9.18 -10.75 14.12
C ALA A 133 8.89 -12.10 14.77
N LEU A 134 9.82 -13.04 14.66
CA LEU A 134 9.68 -14.30 15.36
C LEU A 134 9.76 -14.08 16.87
N SER A 135 10.67 -13.27 17.40
CA SER A 135 10.78 -13.02 18.85
C SER A 135 9.55 -12.39 19.54
N LEU A 136 8.47 -12.09 18.83
CA LEU A 136 7.21 -11.69 19.47
C LEU A 136 6.61 -12.85 20.29
N PRO A 137 5.94 -12.57 21.43
CA PRO A 137 5.29 -13.60 22.22
C PRO A 137 4.15 -14.31 21.47
N ILE A 138 3.51 -13.63 20.53
CA ILE A 138 2.37 -14.13 19.74
C ILE A 138 2.78 -14.96 18.51
N SER A 139 4.07 -15.05 18.21
CA SER A 139 4.58 -15.68 16.97
C SER A 139 4.65 -17.20 17.11
N ILE A 140 4.00 -17.90 16.19
CA ILE A 140 3.86 -19.37 16.18
C ILE A 140 4.83 -20.03 15.20
N ALA A 141 4.98 -19.46 14.01
CA ALA A 141 5.89 -19.97 12.97
C ALA A 141 6.26 -18.86 11.99
N GLY A 142 7.29 -19.09 11.19
CA GLY A 142 7.63 -18.17 10.11
C GLY A 142 8.39 -18.85 8.98
N SER A 143 8.51 -18.13 7.88
CA SER A 143 9.35 -18.48 6.75
C SER A 143 9.79 -17.22 5.99
N LEU A 144 10.93 -17.30 5.30
CA LEU A 144 11.49 -16.21 4.52
C LEU A 144 11.76 -16.67 3.09
N MET A 145 11.20 -15.95 2.12
CA MET A 145 11.25 -16.27 0.69
C MET A 145 12.54 -15.77 0.02
N PRO A 146 12.95 -16.30 -1.15
CA PRO A 146 14.22 -15.93 -1.80
C PRO A 146 14.32 -14.47 -2.27
N ASP A 147 13.18 -13.84 -2.53
CA ASP A 147 13.06 -12.43 -2.90
C ASP A 147 13.12 -11.48 -1.70
N ALA A 148 13.35 -12.01 -0.49
CA ALA A 148 13.27 -11.23 0.72
C ALA A 148 14.30 -10.09 0.77
N HIS A 149 13.85 -8.94 1.27
CA HIS A 149 14.65 -7.74 1.45
C HIS A 149 14.04 -6.86 2.54
N GLN A 150 14.84 -5.92 3.04
CA GLN A 150 14.48 -5.08 4.17
C GLN A 150 13.26 -4.21 3.84
N GLY A 151 12.29 -4.23 4.76
CA GLY A 151 11.07 -3.44 4.70
C GLY A 151 10.83 -2.67 6.00
N TYR A 152 9.57 -2.63 6.45
CA TYR A 152 9.17 -2.05 7.74
C TYR A 152 8.43 -3.10 8.57
N GLY A 153 8.85 -3.35 9.81
CA GLY A 153 8.29 -4.45 10.61
C GLY A 153 8.72 -5.80 10.03
N LEU A 154 7.78 -6.56 9.48
CA LEU A 154 8.08 -7.79 8.73
C LEU A 154 8.85 -7.43 7.44
N PRO A 155 9.91 -8.17 7.07
CA PRO A 155 10.59 -7.95 5.79
C PRO A 155 9.65 -8.26 4.62
N ILE A 156 9.90 -7.64 3.47
CA ILE A 156 9.25 -8.06 2.23
C ILE A 156 9.82 -9.44 1.89
N GLY A 157 9.00 -10.38 1.42
CA GLY A 157 9.34 -11.80 1.32
C GLY A 157 9.12 -12.59 2.63
N GLY A 158 8.61 -11.93 3.68
CA GLY A 158 8.36 -12.54 4.98
C GLY A 158 6.97 -13.18 5.09
N VAL A 159 6.91 -14.35 5.72
CA VAL A 159 5.68 -15.04 6.11
C VAL A 159 5.72 -15.28 7.61
N LEU A 160 4.72 -14.78 8.33
CA LEU A 160 4.63 -14.89 9.79
C LEU A 160 3.27 -15.43 10.22
N ALA A 161 3.26 -16.58 10.86
CA ALA A 161 2.07 -17.12 11.52
C ALA A 161 2.07 -16.69 12.99
N THR A 162 0.98 -16.06 13.41
CA THR A 162 0.74 -15.68 14.80
C THR A 162 -0.41 -16.49 15.39
N GLU A 163 -0.66 -16.29 16.68
CA GLU A 163 -1.91 -16.69 17.33
C GLU A 163 -3.15 -16.26 16.48
N PRO A 164 -4.21 -17.06 16.46
CA PRO A 164 -5.31 -16.95 15.48
C PRO A 164 -6.12 -15.63 15.56
N ASP A 165 -5.99 -14.91 16.66
CA ASP A 165 -6.66 -13.64 16.95
C ASP A 165 -5.70 -12.45 17.00
N LYS A 166 -4.42 -12.61 16.65
CA LYS A 166 -3.43 -11.51 16.73
C LYS A 166 -3.01 -11.05 15.36
N ILE A 167 -3.49 -9.89 14.92
CA ILE A 167 -3.21 -9.33 13.60
C ILE A 167 -2.23 -8.16 13.67
N ILE A 168 -1.17 -8.19 12.85
CA ILE A 168 -0.15 -7.16 12.77
C ILE A 168 -0.34 -6.36 11.47
N PRO A 169 -0.91 -5.15 11.50
CA PRO A 169 -1.20 -4.39 10.28
C PRO A 169 0.03 -4.14 9.39
N TYR A 170 1.19 -3.84 9.97
CA TYR A 170 2.42 -3.64 9.20
C TYR A 170 3.01 -4.93 8.61
N ALA A 171 2.66 -6.10 9.15
CA ALA A 171 3.01 -7.40 8.59
C ALA A 171 2.10 -7.80 7.43
N VAL A 172 0.93 -7.17 7.27
CA VAL A 172 0.15 -7.19 6.02
C VAL A 172 0.79 -6.26 4.99
N GLY A 173 1.19 -5.06 5.42
CA GLY A 173 1.84 -4.05 4.58
C GLY A 173 0.98 -2.81 4.36
N VAL A 174 1.61 -1.76 3.84
CA VAL A 174 0.96 -0.45 3.64
C VAL A 174 0.05 -0.41 2.40
N ASP A 175 0.29 -1.28 1.42
CA ASP A 175 -0.63 -1.49 0.30
C ASP A 175 -1.34 -2.83 0.51
N ILE A 176 -2.40 -2.78 1.32
CA ILE A 176 -3.22 -3.95 1.65
C ILE A 176 -3.76 -4.56 0.37
N ALA A 177 -3.67 -5.88 0.25
CA ALA A 177 -4.14 -6.64 -0.89
C ALA A 177 -3.55 -6.20 -2.23
N CYS A 178 -2.32 -5.67 -2.23
CA CYS A 178 -1.52 -5.58 -3.45
C CYS A 178 -1.45 -6.97 -4.09
N ARG A 179 -1.70 -7.01 -5.40
CA ARG A 179 -1.96 -8.24 -6.16
C ARG A 179 -1.42 -8.17 -7.58
N MET A 180 -1.23 -9.34 -8.15
CA MET A 180 -0.99 -9.52 -9.58
C MET A 180 -2.26 -10.02 -10.24
N CYS A 181 -2.51 -9.59 -11.48
CA CYS A 181 -3.55 -10.16 -12.33
C CYS A 181 -3.03 -10.32 -13.75
N LEU A 182 -3.13 -11.53 -14.29
CA LEU A 182 -2.77 -11.88 -15.65
C LEU A 182 -4.03 -12.26 -16.42
N SER A 183 -4.20 -11.72 -17.62
CA SER A 183 -5.18 -12.17 -18.61
C SER A 183 -4.50 -12.67 -19.86
N VAL A 184 -4.90 -13.84 -20.34
CA VAL A 184 -4.43 -14.43 -21.60
C VAL A 184 -5.49 -14.28 -22.66
N PHE A 185 -5.11 -13.96 -23.89
CA PHE A 185 -6.01 -13.78 -25.03
C PHE A 185 -5.66 -14.76 -26.15
N ASP A 186 -6.68 -15.30 -26.83
CA ASP A 186 -6.51 -16.13 -28.04
C ASP A 186 -6.18 -15.23 -29.26
N ILE A 187 -5.04 -14.55 -29.17
CA ILE A 187 -4.54 -13.62 -30.18
C ILE A 187 -3.07 -13.99 -30.45
N PRO A 188 -2.70 -14.25 -31.71
CA PRO A 188 -1.32 -14.56 -32.05
C PRO A 188 -0.37 -13.39 -31.77
N ILE A 189 0.87 -13.71 -31.40
CA ILE A 189 1.88 -12.73 -30.99
C ILE A 189 2.36 -11.80 -32.11
N ASP A 190 1.99 -12.07 -33.37
CA ASP A 190 2.29 -11.18 -34.50
C ASP A 190 1.55 -9.84 -34.38
N ILE A 191 0.56 -9.71 -33.48
CA ILE A 191 -0.08 -8.43 -33.13
C ILE A 191 0.93 -7.36 -32.69
N PHE A 192 2.03 -7.74 -32.03
CA PHE A 192 3.09 -6.78 -31.68
C PHE A 192 3.79 -6.18 -32.90
N LYS A 193 3.70 -6.83 -34.06
CA LYS A 193 4.21 -6.31 -35.34
C LYS A 193 3.12 -5.64 -36.17
N ARG A 194 1.92 -6.22 -36.18
CA ARG A 194 0.79 -5.75 -36.99
C ARG A 194 0.13 -4.50 -36.43
N GLU A 195 -0.09 -4.47 -35.11
CA GLU A 195 -0.86 -3.42 -34.43
C GLU A 195 -0.19 -2.92 -33.13
N PRO A 196 1.13 -2.64 -33.09
CA PRO A 196 1.81 -2.18 -31.87
C PRO A 196 1.17 -0.90 -31.30
N HIS A 197 0.76 0.02 -32.17
CA HIS A 197 0.11 1.26 -31.78
C HIS A 197 -1.24 1.06 -31.07
N LEU A 198 -1.98 0.00 -31.39
CA LEU A 198 -3.22 -0.32 -30.69
C LEU A 198 -2.92 -0.69 -29.23
N LEU A 199 -1.90 -1.52 -29.01
CA LEU A 199 -1.50 -1.95 -27.67
C LEU A 199 -0.97 -0.77 -26.84
N THR A 200 -0.05 0.02 -27.38
CA THR A 200 0.46 1.25 -26.74
C THR A 200 -0.66 2.23 -26.41
N ARG A 201 -1.53 2.54 -27.39
CA ARG A 201 -2.67 3.45 -27.20
C ARG A 201 -3.63 2.93 -26.14
N SER A 202 -3.95 1.63 -26.17
CA SER A 202 -4.84 1.01 -25.19
C SER A 202 -4.32 1.21 -23.77
N LEU A 203 -3.02 1.00 -23.53
CA LEU A 203 -2.41 1.27 -22.25
C LEU A 203 -2.58 2.74 -21.90
N MET A 204 -2.15 3.67 -22.75
CA MET A 204 -2.16 5.12 -22.49
C MET A 204 -3.56 5.69 -22.19
N GLU A 205 -4.58 5.25 -22.92
CA GLU A 205 -5.94 5.80 -22.84
C GLU A 205 -6.81 5.09 -21.80
N LYS A 206 -6.55 3.81 -21.48
CA LYS A 206 -7.46 3.00 -20.65
C LYS A 206 -6.96 2.76 -19.22
N THR A 207 -5.72 3.10 -18.92
CA THR A 207 -5.21 3.03 -17.55
C THR A 207 -4.93 4.42 -16.99
N LYS A 208 -4.93 4.52 -15.65
CA LYS A 208 -4.70 5.77 -14.93
C LYS A 208 -3.65 5.54 -13.85
N PHE A 209 -2.53 6.23 -14.01
CA PHE A 209 -1.42 6.25 -13.06
C PHE A 209 -1.32 7.61 -12.36
N GLY A 210 -0.61 7.64 -11.24
CA GLY A 210 -0.43 8.83 -10.39
C GLY A 210 -1.07 8.66 -9.01
N ILE A 211 -0.56 9.40 -8.04
CA ILE A 211 -1.16 9.49 -6.71
C ILE A 211 -2.49 10.21 -6.86
N GLY A 212 -3.52 9.76 -6.15
CA GLY A 212 -4.84 10.37 -6.25
C GLY A 212 -5.51 10.23 -7.62
N GLY A 213 -4.99 9.40 -8.53
CA GLY A 213 -5.61 9.19 -9.83
C GLY A 213 -7.08 8.77 -9.69
N GLU A 214 -7.97 9.48 -10.37
CA GLU A 214 -9.41 9.19 -10.38
C GLU A 214 -9.89 8.87 -11.80
N ILE A 215 -10.94 8.06 -11.91
CA ILE A 215 -11.65 7.76 -13.15
C ILE A 215 -13.10 8.22 -13.03
N ARG A 216 -13.64 8.75 -14.13
CA ARG A 216 -15.04 9.20 -14.24
C ARG A 216 -15.88 8.33 -15.16
N ASP A 217 -15.25 7.37 -15.84
CA ASP A 217 -15.93 6.42 -16.71
C ASP A 217 -16.79 5.47 -15.88
N LYS A 218 -17.85 4.93 -16.50
CA LYS A 218 -18.67 3.88 -15.89
C LYS A 218 -17.83 2.62 -15.73
N VAL A 219 -17.78 2.10 -14.51
CA VAL A 219 -17.08 0.87 -14.09
C VAL A 219 -18.09 -0.13 -13.54
N ASP A 220 -17.71 -1.40 -13.39
CA ASP A 220 -18.46 -2.32 -12.54
C ASP A 220 -18.31 -1.90 -11.07
N GLU A 221 -19.37 -1.35 -10.50
CA GLU A 221 -19.40 -0.83 -9.14
C GLU A 221 -19.93 -1.83 -8.10
N SER A 222 -20.16 -3.10 -8.47
CA SER A 222 -20.75 -4.11 -7.57
C SER A 222 -19.98 -4.27 -6.24
N VAL A 223 -18.66 -4.11 -6.25
CA VAL A 223 -17.85 -4.12 -5.03
C VAL A 223 -18.21 -2.98 -4.06
N MET A 224 -18.76 -1.88 -4.58
CA MET A 224 -19.16 -0.69 -3.82
C MET A 224 -20.54 -0.85 -3.16
N ASP A 225 -21.30 -1.90 -3.51
CA ASP A 225 -22.59 -2.24 -2.91
C ASP A 225 -22.47 -3.14 -1.67
N LYS A 226 -21.26 -3.61 -1.38
CA LYS A 226 -20.96 -4.43 -0.19
C LYS A 226 -21.36 -3.73 1.11
N ILE A 227 -21.98 -4.47 2.03
CA ILE A 227 -22.49 -3.94 3.31
C ILE A 227 -21.36 -3.42 4.19
N GLU A 228 -20.16 -4.00 4.06
CA GLU A 228 -18.94 -3.65 4.77
C GLU A 228 -18.56 -2.18 4.58
N TRP A 229 -18.93 -1.54 3.47
CA TRP A 229 -18.74 -0.10 3.26
C TRP A 229 -19.47 0.77 4.29
N THR A 230 -20.44 0.21 5.02
CA THR A 230 -21.20 0.89 6.07
C THR A 230 -20.80 0.47 7.48
N ALA A 231 -19.96 -0.57 7.60
CA ALA A 231 -19.67 -1.26 8.85
C ALA A 231 -19.06 -0.36 9.94
N THR A 232 -18.13 0.50 9.55
CA THR A 232 -17.45 1.43 10.48
C THR A 232 -17.42 2.84 9.91
N LYS A 233 -17.22 3.83 10.77
CA LYS A 233 -17.07 5.23 10.33
C LYS A 233 -15.85 5.37 9.40
N VAL A 234 -14.73 4.73 9.75
CA VAL A 234 -13.49 4.77 8.96
C VAL A 234 -13.72 4.25 7.55
N ILE A 235 -14.36 3.08 7.41
CA ILE A 235 -14.63 2.50 6.09
C ILE A 235 -15.59 3.40 5.29
N ARG A 236 -16.66 3.88 5.94
CA ARG A 236 -17.67 4.72 5.29
C ARG A 236 -17.10 6.02 4.74
N ASP A 237 -16.25 6.69 5.52
CA ASP A 237 -15.60 7.95 5.13
C ASP A 237 -14.65 7.76 3.94
N LEU A 238 -14.13 6.54 3.74
CA LEU A 238 -13.24 6.21 2.63
C LEU A 238 -13.96 5.69 1.37
N LYS A 239 -15.28 5.44 1.44
CA LYS A 239 -16.05 4.87 0.32
C LYS A 239 -15.97 5.73 -0.94
N ASP A 240 -16.16 7.04 -0.82
CA ASP A 240 -16.12 7.97 -1.96
C ASP A 240 -14.73 8.03 -2.59
N LYS A 241 -13.69 7.98 -1.76
CA LYS A 241 -12.29 7.93 -2.23
C LYS A 241 -12.02 6.63 -2.98
N ALA A 242 -12.46 5.50 -2.45
CA ALA A 242 -12.35 4.20 -3.10
C ALA A 242 -13.09 4.18 -4.44
N TYR A 243 -14.34 4.65 -4.46
CA TYR A 243 -15.16 4.73 -5.68
C TYR A 243 -14.43 5.47 -6.81
N LYS A 244 -13.90 6.66 -6.53
CA LYS A 244 -13.20 7.48 -7.55
C LYS A 244 -11.91 6.83 -8.06
N GLN A 245 -11.29 5.97 -7.26
CA GLN A 245 -10.02 5.31 -7.58
C GLN A 245 -10.20 3.93 -8.23
N LEU A 246 -11.43 3.44 -8.37
CA LEU A 246 -11.70 2.11 -8.91
C LEU A 246 -11.31 2.03 -10.41
N GLY A 247 -10.54 1.00 -10.74
CA GLY A 247 -9.95 0.78 -12.06
C GLY A 247 -8.66 1.59 -12.31
N THR A 248 -7.99 2.09 -11.27
CA THR A 248 -6.73 2.84 -11.39
C THR A 248 -5.51 1.99 -11.05
N SER A 249 -4.38 2.29 -11.68
CA SER A 249 -3.14 1.51 -11.52
C SER A 249 -2.27 2.05 -10.38
N GLY A 250 -2.20 3.38 -10.21
CA GLY A 250 -1.46 3.98 -9.10
C GLY A 250 -0.03 4.42 -9.39
N THR A 251 0.87 4.20 -8.42
CA THR A 251 2.28 4.65 -8.45
C THR A 251 3.20 3.67 -7.73
N GLY A 252 4.51 3.92 -7.77
CA GLY A 252 5.50 3.05 -7.16
C GLY A 252 5.81 1.91 -8.13
N ASN A 253 5.88 0.69 -7.62
CA ASN A 253 6.11 -0.52 -8.40
C ASN A 253 4.86 -0.99 -9.18
N HIS A 254 3.77 -0.24 -9.19
CA HIS A 254 2.56 -0.61 -9.91
C HIS A 254 2.73 -0.41 -11.41
N PHE A 255 2.24 -1.37 -12.20
CA PHE A 255 2.35 -1.37 -13.65
C PHE A 255 1.17 -2.05 -14.32
N VAL A 256 1.03 -1.81 -15.63
CA VAL A 256 0.18 -2.57 -16.53
C VAL A 256 0.95 -2.78 -17.81
N GLU A 257 1.10 -4.02 -18.26
CA GLU A 257 1.97 -4.37 -19.37
C GLU A 257 1.37 -5.42 -20.31
N TRP A 258 1.55 -5.18 -21.60
CA TRP A 258 1.34 -6.17 -22.64
C TRP A 258 2.61 -6.98 -22.83
N GLY A 259 2.45 -8.29 -22.91
CA GLY A 259 3.56 -9.21 -23.14
C GLY A 259 3.11 -10.51 -23.80
N ILE A 260 4.04 -11.44 -23.84
CA ILE A 260 3.84 -12.77 -24.41
C ILE A 260 3.91 -13.77 -23.26
N ILE A 261 2.85 -14.57 -23.08
CA ILE A 261 2.96 -15.78 -22.27
C ILE A 261 3.33 -16.95 -23.16
N GLU A 262 4.33 -17.70 -22.75
CA GLU A 262 4.78 -18.94 -23.36
C GLU A 262 4.47 -20.11 -22.43
N ILE A 263 3.63 -21.02 -22.90
CA ILE A 263 3.23 -22.24 -22.21
C ILE A 263 4.00 -23.38 -22.86
N THR A 264 4.86 -24.04 -22.09
CA THR A 264 5.77 -25.08 -22.59
C THR A 264 5.25 -26.49 -22.35
N GLU A 265 4.32 -26.66 -21.41
CA GLU A 265 3.69 -27.94 -21.08
C GLU A 265 2.20 -27.78 -20.81
N VAL A 266 1.44 -28.83 -21.12
CA VAL A 266 0.02 -28.89 -20.75
C VAL A 266 -0.09 -29.21 -19.27
N ASP A 267 -0.81 -28.38 -18.53
CA ASP A 267 -1.11 -28.59 -17.12
C ASP A 267 -2.61 -28.43 -16.88
N GLU A 268 -3.22 -29.37 -16.17
CA GLU A 268 -4.67 -29.37 -15.89
C GLU A 268 -5.11 -28.10 -15.15
N THR A 269 -4.25 -27.52 -14.32
CA THR A 269 -4.58 -26.33 -13.54
C THR A 269 -4.64 -25.08 -14.43
N LEU A 270 -3.72 -24.94 -15.39
CA LEU A 270 -3.71 -23.81 -16.33
C LEU A 270 -4.73 -24.00 -17.46
N SER A 271 -5.00 -25.25 -17.86
CA SER A 271 -6.01 -25.61 -18.87
C SER A 271 -5.86 -24.88 -20.22
N LEU A 272 -4.63 -24.56 -20.62
CA LEU A 272 -4.31 -23.96 -21.91
C LEU A 272 -3.33 -24.83 -22.72
N PRO A 273 -3.47 -24.90 -24.06
CA PRO A 273 -2.52 -25.60 -24.91
C PRO A 273 -1.12 -24.98 -24.87
N VAL A 274 -0.12 -25.80 -25.22
CA VAL A 274 1.25 -25.34 -25.47
C VAL A 274 1.23 -24.32 -26.61
N GLY A 275 1.87 -23.17 -26.40
CA GLY A 275 1.84 -22.08 -27.37
C GLY A 275 2.26 -20.75 -26.78
N GLN A 276 2.22 -19.73 -27.64
CA GLN A 276 2.49 -18.35 -27.28
C GLN A 276 1.25 -17.50 -27.51
N TYR A 277 0.87 -16.73 -26.49
CA TYR A 277 -0.37 -15.95 -26.48
C TYR A 277 -0.08 -14.50 -26.10
N LEU A 278 -0.86 -13.57 -26.66
CA LEU A 278 -0.94 -12.22 -26.11
C LEU A 278 -1.42 -12.29 -24.67
N SER A 279 -0.77 -11.55 -23.78
CA SER A 279 -1.18 -11.47 -22.37
C SER A 279 -1.05 -10.07 -21.81
N LEU A 280 -1.94 -9.75 -20.87
CA LEU A 280 -1.96 -8.53 -20.10
C LEU A 280 -1.64 -8.86 -18.65
N LEU A 281 -0.56 -8.29 -18.11
CA LEU A 281 -0.22 -8.38 -16.70
C LEU A 281 -0.41 -7.02 -16.03
N SER A 282 -1.01 -7.01 -14.86
CA SER A 282 -1.10 -5.80 -14.03
C SER A 282 -0.69 -6.06 -12.60
N HIS A 283 -0.07 -5.05 -12.00
CA HIS A 283 0.28 -4.96 -10.59
C HIS A 283 -0.34 -3.69 -10.00
N SER A 284 -1.27 -3.87 -9.07
CA SER A 284 -1.91 -2.79 -8.32
C SER A 284 -2.45 -3.36 -6.99
N GLY A 285 -3.18 -2.55 -6.25
CA GLY A 285 -3.69 -2.91 -4.93
C GLY A 285 -4.95 -2.15 -4.59
N SER A 286 -5.22 -2.01 -3.30
CA SER A 286 -6.43 -1.36 -2.77
C SER A 286 -6.37 0.17 -2.77
N ARG A 287 -5.35 0.73 -3.42
CA ARG A 287 -5.20 2.17 -3.67
C ARG A 287 -5.21 2.98 -2.37
N GLY A 288 -5.73 4.20 -2.42
CA GLY A 288 -5.78 5.08 -1.26
C GLY A 288 -6.73 4.61 -0.16
N PHE A 289 -7.61 3.62 -0.41
CA PHE A 289 -8.44 3.01 0.62
C PHE A 289 -7.57 2.19 1.57
N GLY A 290 -6.94 1.11 1.07
CA GLY A 290 -6.11 0.26 1.94
C GLY A 290 -4.87 0.97 2.48
N GLY A 291 -4.29 1.92 1.73
CA GLY A 291 -3.22 2.77 2.24
C GLY A 291 -3.62 3.58 3.48
N THR A 292 -4.82 4.16 3.48
CA THR A 292 -5.34 4.89 4.64
C THR A 292 -5.73 3.96 5.80
N VAL A 293 -6.35 2.81 5.50
CA VAL A 293 -6.65 1.77 6.50
C VAL A 293 -5.37 1.29 7.19
N ALA A 294 -4.33 0.93 6.42
CA ALA A 294 -3.06 0.48 6.97
C ALA A 294 -2.44 1.52 7.91
N GLY A 295 -2.44 2.79 7.52
CA GLY A 295 -1.90 3.88 8.34
C GLY A 295 -2.64 4.06 9.67
N ILE A 296 -3.98 4.09 9.63
CA ILE A 296 -4.82 4.27 10.82
C ILE A 296 -4.60 3.11 11.80
N TYR A 297 -4.81 1.86 11.36
CA TYR A 297 -4.79 0.72 12.27
C TYR A 297 -3.38 0.33 12.70
N SER A 298 -2.34 0.66 11.92
CA SER A 298 -0.96 0.54 12.40
C SER A 298 -0.65 1.51 13.54
N LYS A 299 -1.19 2.73 13.50
CA LYS A 299 -1.05 3.70 14.60
C LYS A 299 -1.77 3.20 15.85
N ILE A 300 -3.00 2.72 15.70
CA ILE A 300 -3.79 2.16 16.81
C ILE A 300 -3.08 0.95 17.42
N ALA A 301 -2.55 0.04 16.59
CA ALA A 301 -1.79 -1.11 17.07
C ALA A 301 -0.59 -0.70 17.93
N LYS A 302 0.19 0.29 17.48
CA LYS A 302 1.34 0.84 18.24
C LYS A 302 0.96 1.54 19.55
N GLN A 303 -0.26 2.06 19.66
CA GLN A 303 -0.76 2.70 20.88
C GLN A 303 -1.26 1.66 21.89
N LYS A 304 -1.90 0.58 21.40
CA LYS A 304 -2.47 -0.50 22.21
C LYS A 304 -1.42 -1.50 22.69
N THR A 305 -0.46 -1.82 21.82
CA THR A 305 0.53 -2.86 22.02
C THR A 305 1.91 -2.21 22.03
N ILE A 306 2.42 -1.97 23.24
CA ILE A 306 3.73 -1.35 23.46
C ILE A 306 4.79 -2.44 23.39
N LEU A 307 5.73 -2.26 22.46
CA LEU A 307 6.85 -3.16 22.20
C LEU A 307 8.18 -2.41 22.27
N PRO A 308 9.31 -3.10 22.47
CA PRO A 308 10.63 -2.54 22.28
C PRO A 308 10.78 -1.83 20.94
N LYS A 309 11.64 -0.81 20.88
CA LYS A 309 11.74 0.10 19.72
C LYS A 309 11.96 -0.64 18.40
N GLU A 310 12.81 -1.66 18.42
CA GLU A 310 13.14 -2.54 17.30
C GLU A 310 11.94 -3.35 16.77
N ALA A 311 10.95 -3.62 17.62
CA ALA A 311 9.74 -4.38 17.31
C ALA A 311 8.48 -3.50 17.23
N SER A 312 8.59 -2.17 17.39
CA SER A 312 7.44 -1.27 17.39
C SER A 312 6.55 -1.37 16.14
N HIS A 313 7.13 -1.65 14.97
CA HIS A 313 6.37 -1.88 13.72
C HIS A 313 5.70 -3.26 13.65
N LEU A 314 5.85 -4.10 14.66
CA LEU A 314 5.22 -5.42 14.77
C LEU A 314 4.11 -5.44 15.84
N ALA A 315 3.72 -4.26 16.34
CA ALA A 315 2.56 -4.12 17.21
C ALA A 315 1.30 -4.67 16.53
N TRP A 316 0.49 -5.40 17.30
CA TRP A 316 -0.71 -6.07 16.81
C TRP A 316 -1.99 -5.49 17.39
N LEU A 317 -3.11 -5.85 16.77
CA LEU A 317 -4.46 -5.73 17.28
C LEU A 317 -4.98 -7.13 17.61
N ASP A 318 -5.81 -7.21 18.64
CA ASP A 318 -6.52 -8.43 18.99
C ASP A 318 -7.87 -8.44 18.27
N LEU A 319 -8.15 -9.49 17.48
CA LEU A 319 -9.39 -9.64 16.72
C LEU A 319 -10.62 -9.76 17.63
N ASN A 320 -10.48 -9.93 18.94
CA ASN A 320 -11.60 -9.90 19.87
C ASN A 320 -11.96 -8.48 20.35
N THR A 321 -11.21 -7.45 19.95
CA THR A 321 -11.54 -6.04 20.26
C THR A 321 -12.24 -5.36 19.09
N GLU A 322 -12.86 -4.21 19.36
CA GLU A 322 -13.50 -3.37 18.34
C GLU A 322 -12.51 -3.02 17.24
N GLU A 323 -11.33 -2.49 17.57
CA GLU A 323 -10.35 -2.03 16.59
C GLU A 323 -9.77 -3.18 15.75
N GLY A 324 -9.60 -4.36 16.35
CA GLY A 324 -9.19 -5.57 15.63
C GLY A 324 -10.24 -6.02 14.62
N GLN A 325 -11.53 -6.03 15.01
CA GLN A 325 -12.64 -6.34 14.10
C GLN A 325 -12.78 -5.29 12.99
N GLU A 326 -12.66 -4.01 13.32
CA GLU A 326 -12.72 -2.95 12.31
C GLU A 326 -11.60 -3.10 11.27
N TYR A 327 -10.36 -3.35 11.71
CA TYR A 327 -9.25 -3.62 10.81
C TYR A 327 -9.48 -4.86 9.96
N TRP A 328 -9.98 -5.95 10.56
CA TRP A 328 -10.26 -7.19 9.85
C TRP A 328 -11.28 -7.00 8.71
N ILE A 329 -12.39 -6.29 8.99
CA ILE A 329 -13.40 -5.96 7.99
C ILE A 329 -12.80 -5.08 6.90
N ALA A 330 -12.07 -4.03 7.27
CA ALA A 330 -11.47 -3.10 6.32
C ALA A 330 -10.41 -3.78 5.43
N MET A 331 -9.59 -4.67 6.00
CA MET A 331 -8.58 -5.43 5.27
C MET A 331 -9.23 -6.37 4.25
N ASN A 332 -10.27 -7.13 4.65
CA ASN A 332 -10.98 -8.03 3.73
C ASN A 332 -11.68 -7.27 2.61
N LEU A 333 -12.34 -6.15 2.93
CA LEU A 333 -12.94 -5.27 1.93
C LEU A 333 -11.90 -4.68 0.98
N ALA A 334 -10.69 -4.35 1.46
CA ALA A 334 -9.58 -3.90 0.62
C ALA A 334 -9.11 -5.02 -0.31
N GLY A 335 -9.15 -6.27 0.15
CA GLY A 335 -9.00 -7.49 -0.64
C GLY A 335 -9.93 -7.50 -1.84
N ASP A 336 -11.23 -7.48 -1.59
CA ASP A 336 -12.27 -7.50 -2.62
C ASP A 336 -12.16 -6.32 -3.59
N TYR A 337 -11.96 -5.12 -3.04
CA TYR A 337 -11.78 -3.89 -3.83
C TYR A 337 -10.58 -3.98 -4.76
N ALA A 338 -9.44 -4.51 -4.28
CA ALA A 338 -8.27 -4.71 -5.14
C ALA A 338 -8.58 -5.68 -6.30
N SER A 339 -9.38 -6.72 -6.07
CA SER A 339 -9.80 -7.66 -7.12
C SER A 339 -10.61 -6.95 -8.19
N ALA A 340 -11.65 -6.24 -7.77
CA ALA A 340 -12.52 -5.48 -8.66
C ALA A 340 -11.73 -4.40 -9.44
N ASN A 341 -10.74 -3.77 -8.80
CA ASN A 341 -9.87 -2.80 -9.44
C ASN A 341 -9.08 -3.41 -10.60
N HIS A 342 -8.52 -4.62 -10.43
CA HIS A 342 -7.83 -5.33 -11.52
C HIS A 342 -8.79 -5.79 -12.61
N HIS A 343 -9.95 -6.33 -12.25
CA HIS A 343 -10.95 -6.76 -13.23
C HIS A 343 -11.42 -5.60 -14.09
N GLU A 344 -11.61 -4.42 -13.53
CA GLU A 344 -11.95 -3.22 -14.28
C GLU A 344 -10.82 -2.75 -15.21
N ILE A 345 -9.56 -2.77 -14.76
CA ILE A 345 -8.39 -2.47 -15.61
C ILE A 345 -8.35 -3.43 -16.81
N HIS A 346 -8.48 -4.74 -16.54
CA HIS A 346 -8.42 -5.78 -17.56
C HIS A 346 -9.60 -5.71 -18.52
N ALA A 347 -10.81 -5.43 -18.02
CA ALA A 347 -12.01 -5.28 -18.84
C ALA A 347 -11.90 -4.09 -19.81
N LYS A 348 -11.40 -2.93 -19.37
CA LYS A 348 -11.20 -1.76 -20.24
C LYS A 348 -10.20 -2.04 -21.35
N LEU A 349 -9.10 -2.72 -21.02
CA LEU A 349 -8.04 -3.05 -21.97
C LEU A 349 -8.47 -4.14 -22.96
N ALA A 350 -9.12 -5.20 -22.47
CA ALA A 350 -9.72 -6.25 -23.30
C ALA A 350 -10.73 -5.65 -24.30
N LYS A 351 -11.59 -4.73 -23.82
CA LYS A 351 -12.54 -4.01 -24.69
C LYS A 351 -11.83 -3.14 -25.72
N ALA A 352 -10.73 -2.48 -25.38
CA ALA A 352 -9.97 -1.64 -26.31
C ALA A 352 -9.35 -2.42 -27.47
N ILE A 353 -8.98 -3.68 -27.25
CA ILE A 353 -8.50 -4.59 -28.30
C ILE A 353 -9.60 -5.49 -28.88
N SER A 354 -10.86 -5.23 -28.54
CA SER A 354 -12.04 -6.02 -28.97
C SER A 354 -11.92 -7.53 -28.69
N ALA A 355 -11.33 -7.89 -27.55
CA ALA A 355 -11.08 -9.28 -27.16
C ALA A 355 -11.70 -9.62 -25.80
N LYS A 356 -11.73 -10.91 -25.49
CA LYS A 356 -12.07 -11.42 -24.16
C LYS A 356 -10.93 -12.33 -23.69
N PRO A 357 -10.56 -12.28 -22.40
CA PRO A 357 -9.58 -13.21 -21.87
C PRO A 357 -10.11 -14.64 -21.91
N ILE A 358 -9.27 -15.58 -22.33
CA ILE A 358 -9.53 -17.03 -22.27
C ILE A 358 -9.09 -17.65 -20.94
N LEU A 359 -8.21 -16.96 -20.21
CA LEU A 359 -7.74 -17.31 -18.88
C LEU A 359 -7.48 -16.03 -18.10
N MET A 360 -7.78 -16.06 -16.80
CA MET A 360 -7.36 -15.05 -15.84
C MET A 360 -6.76 -15.74 -14.61
N VAL A 361 -5.58 -15.28 -14.19
CA VAL A 361 -4.90 -15.75 -12.98
C VAL A 361 -4.64 -14.53 -12.10
N GLU A 362 -4.87 -14.65 -10.80
CA GLU A 362 -4.58 -13.59 -9.84
C GLU A 362 -4.08 -14.15 -8.51
N ASN A 363 -3.24 -13.39 -7.81
CA ASN A 363 -2.75 -13.76 -6.50
C ASN A 363 -2.44 -12.52 -5.65
N HIS A 364 -2.72 -12.63 -4.35
CA HIS A 364 -2.38 -11.64 -3.34
C HIS A 364 -0.91 -11.80 -2.93
N HIS A 365 -0.28 -10.70 -2.53
CA HIS A 365 1.05 -10.77 -1.90
C HIS A 365 1.24 -9.90 -0.66
N ASN A 366 0.23 -9.13 -0.24
CA ASN A 366 0.20 -8.36 1.00
C ASN A 366 -1.14 -8.56 1.71
N PHE A 367 -1.25 -9.57 2.57
CA PHE A 367 -2.52 -9.91 3.21
C PHE A 367 -2.32 -10.81 4.45
N ALA A 368 -3.39 -11.02 5.21
CA ALA A 368 -3.43 -12.00 6.29
C ALA A 368 -4.62 -12.95 6.16
N TRP A 369 -4.40 -14.23 6.44
CA TRP A 369 -5.43 -15.28 6.35
C TRP A 369 -5.48 -16.11 7.62
N LYS A 370 -6.68 -16.55 7.98
CA LYS A 370 -6.85 -17.61 8.98
C LYS A 370 -6.57 -18.95 8.30
N GLU A 371 -5.58 -19.68 8.80
CA GLU A 371 -5.14 -20.94 8.20
C GLU A 371 -4.92 -22.01 9.28
N ILE A 372 -4.82 -23.26 8.84
CA ILE A 372 -4.38 -24.37 9.68
C ILE A 372 -2.92 -24.67 9.37
N HIS A 373 -2.03 -24.49 10.36
CA HIS A 373 -0.62 -24.85 10.26
C HIS A 373 -0.29 -25.91 11.31
N ARG A 374 0.21 -27.07 10.89
CA ARG A 374 0.52 -28.20 11.78
C ARG A 374 -0.62 -28.57 12.73
N GLY A 375 -1.86 -28.53 12.23
CA GLY A 375 -3.07 -28.85 12.99
C GLY A 375 -3.56 -27.78 13.97
N LYS A 376 -2.97 -26.57 13.97
CA LYS A 376 -3.41 -25.43 14.78
C LYS A 376 -3.94 -24.30 13.91
N GLU A 377 -5.01 -23.66 14.37
CA GLU A 377 -5.48 -22.40 13.77
C GLU A 377 -4.46 -21.29 14.07
N VAL A 378 -4.07 -20.57 13.02
CA VAL A 378 -3.11 -19.48 13.07
C VAL A 378 -3.57 -18.36 12.15
N LEU A 379 -3.05 -17.15 12.41
CA LEU A 379 -3.21 -16.03 11.48
C LEU A 379 -1.92 -15.80 10.70
N VAL A 380 -1.93 -16.14 9.42
CA VAL A 380 -0.75 -16.10 8.55
C VAL A 380 -0.69 -14.76 7.83
N HIS A 381 0.32 -13.97 8.14
CA HIS A 381 0.65 -12.71 7.49
C HIS A 381 1.66 -12.98 6.38
N ARG A 382 1.37 -12.49 5.17
CA ARG A 382 2.31 -12.50 4.05
C ARG A 382 2.54 -11.08 3.57
N LYS A 383 3.80 -10.67 3.51
CA LYS A 383 4.23 -9.37 3.00
C LYS A 383 5.25 -9.54 1.91
N GLY A 384 4.88 -9.22 0.68
CA GLY A 384 5.65 -9.63 -0.50
C GLY A 384 5.87 -11.14 -0.54
N ALA A 385 4.86 -11.92 -0.17
CA ALA A 385 4.87 -13.36 -0.32
C ALA A 385 3.46 -13.81 -0.70
N THR A 386 3.35 -14.83 -1.54
CA THR A 386 2.05 -15.27 -2.09
C THR A 386 1.68 -16.65 -1.58
N PRO A 387 0.38 -16.95 -1.36
CA PRO A 387 -0.07 -18.31 -1.11
C PRO A 387 0.39 -19.27 -2.22
N ALA A 388 0.83 -20.45 -1.81
CA ALA A 388 1.34 -21.51 -2.66
C ALA A 388 0.84 -22.87 -2.15
N ASN A 389 -0.46 -22.94 -1.82
CA ASN A 389 -1.09 -24.22 -1.50
C ASN A 389 -0.97 -25.19 -2.67
N LYS A 390 -1.11 -26.48 -2.39
CA LYS A 390 -1.00 -27.51 -3.43
C LYS A 390 -2.00 -27.24 -4.55
N ASN A 391 -1.49 -27.11 -5.77
CA ASN A 391 -2.24 -26.78 -7.00
C ASN A 391 -2.81 -25.36 -7.08
N GLU A 392 -2.46 -24.46 -6.17
CA GLU A 392 -2.85 -23.06 -6.26
C GLU A 392 -2.03 -22.34 -7.33
N LEU A 393 -2.69 -21.62 -8.24
CA LEU A 393 -2.00 -20.81 -9.25
C LEU A 393 -1.51 -19.49 -8.65
N GLY A 394 -0.34 -19.05 -9.10
CA GLY A 394 0.19 -17.74 -8.75
C GLY A 394 1.01 -17.12 -9.88
N ILE A 395 1.28 -15.83 -9.75
CA ILE A 395 2.13 -15.07 -10.66
C ILE A 395 3.29 -14.50 -9.85
N ILE A 396 4.51 -14.74 -10.34
CA ILE A 396 5.75 -14.20 -9.80
C ILE A 396 6.36 -13.29 -10.89
N PRO A 397 6.12 -11.97 -10.86
CA PRO A 397 6.73 -11.02 -11.78
C PRO A 397 8.25 -10.92 -11.62
N GLY A 398 8.93 -10.64 -12.74
CA GLY A 398 10.34 -10.25 -12.74
C GLY A 398 10.49 -8.74 -12.57
N SER A 399 10.85 -8.07 -13.66
CA SER A 399 10.97 -6.61 -13.76
C SER A 399 10.42 -6.17 -15.12
N MET A 400 10.44 -4.87 -15.42
CA MET A 400 10.03 -4.37 -16.74
C MET A 400 10.79 -4.98 -17.94
N THR A 401 11.92 -5.65 -17.71
CA THR A 401 12.70 -6.36 -18.75
C THR A 401 12.85 -7.86 -18.48
N ALA A 402 12.77 -8.28 -17.22
CA ALA A 402 12.92 -9.67 -16.83
C ALA A 402 11.58 -10.41 -16.88
N SER A 403 11.61 -11.69 -17.21
CA SER A 403 10.39 -12.49 -17.34
C SER A 403 9.66 -12.66 -16.02
N GLY A 404 8.33 -12.70 -16.09
CA GLY A 404 7.48 -13.20 -15.03
C GLY A 404 7.15 -14.69 -15.23
N PHE A 405 6.60 -15.33 -14.22
CA PHE A 405 6.26 -16.75 -14.25
C PHE A 405 4.86 -16.98 -13.72
N VAL A 406 4.07 -17.78 -14.44
CA VAL A 406 2.88 -18.41 -13.87
C VAL A 406 3.33 -19.72 -13.24
N VAL A 407 2.98 -19.88 -11.97
CA VAL A 407 3.43 -21.00 -11.15
C VAL A 407 2.26 -21.71 -10.51
N LYS A 408 2.53 -22.93 -10.06
CA LYS A 408 1.62 -23.76 -9.29
C LYS A 408 2.25 -24.14 -7.95
N GLY A 409 1.57 -23.84 -6.86
CA GLY A 409 2.02 -24.17 -5.51
C GLY A 409 2.14 -25.67 -5.27
N LEU A 410 3.18 -26.07 -4.54
CA LEU A 410 3.43 -27.45 -4.15
C LEU A 410 2.89 -27.77 -2.75
N GLY A 411 2.40 -26.78 -2.00
CA GLY A 411 1.87 -26.97 -0.63
C GLY A 411 2.96 -27.34 0.37
N ASN A 412 4.12 -26.69 0.28
CA ASN A 412 5.25 -26.97 1.16
C ASN A 412 5.01 -26.37 2.55
N GLU A 413 4.74 -27.22 3.53
CA GLU A 413 4.41 -26.80 4.90
C GLU A 413 5.55 -26.01 5.57
N SER A 414 6.82 -26.27 5.21
CA SER A 414 7.97 -25.54 5.78
C SER A 414 8.02 -24.07 5.38
N SER A 415 7.35 -23.71 4.28
CA SER A 415 7.12 -22.34 3.82
C SER A 415 5.80 -21.74 4.32
N ILE A 416 5.03 -22.49 5.12
CA ILE A 416 3.64 -22.14 5.47
C ILE A 416 2.82 -21.97 4.17
N ASN A 417 2.99 -22.93 3.24
CA ASN A 417 2.35 -22.95 1.93
C ASN A 417 2.46 -21.60 1.21
N SER A 418 3.68 -21.06 1.10
CA SER A 418 3.92 -19.74 0.52
C SER A 418 5.09 -19.76 -0.46
N ALA A 419 5.13 -18.77 -1.35
CA ALA A 419 6.20 -18.57 -2.32
C ALA A 419 6.57 -17.08 -2.43
N SER A 420 7.67 -16.79 -3.14
CA SER A 420 8.06 -15.39 -3.44
C SER A 420 6.96 -14.65 -4.20
N HIS A 421 6.91 -13.34 -4.08
CA HIS A 421 5.98 -12.50 -4.85
C HIS A 421 6.59 -11.87 -6.09
N GLY A 422 7.91 -11.91 -6.27
CA GLY A 422 8.58 -11.31 -7.41
C GLY A 422 10.09 -11.47 -7.33
N ALA A 423 10.85 -10.60 -8.02
CA ALA A 423 12.31 -10.64 -7.97
C ALA A 423 12.90 -10.11 -6.65
N GLY A 424 12.21 -9.18 -5.97
CA GLY A 424 12.73 -8.50 -4.79
C GLY A 424 13.82 -7.46 -5.14
N ARG A 425 13.99 -6.46 -4.27
CA ARG A 425 14.93 -5.37 -4.51
C ARG A 425 16.34 -5.71 -4.02
N LEU A 426 17.34 -5.28 -4.77
CA LEU A 426 18.77 -5.28 -4.38
C LEU A 426 19.18 -3.99 -3.68
N MET A 427 18.44 -2.90 -3.89
CA MET A 427 18.77 -1.60 -3.33
C MET A 427 17.53 -0.74 -3.05
N SER A 428 17.69 0.22 -2.13
CA SER A 428 16.64 1.17 -1.79
C SER A 428 16.29 2.08 -2.97
N ARG A 429 15.10 2.69 -2.94
CA ARG A 429 14.67 3.67 -3.95
C ARG A 429 15.63 4.86 -4.04
N THR A 430 16.07 5.35 -2.89
CA THR A 430 17.05 6.44 -2.80
C THR A 430 18.40 6.05 -3.41
N ALA A 431 18.88 4.85 -3.15
CA ALA A 431 20.13 4.35 -3.74
C ALA A 431 20.01 4.22 -5.26
N ALA A 432 18.87 3.74 -5.77
CA ALA A 432 18.60 3.63 -7.20
C ALA A 432 18.61 5.01 -7.89
N LEU A 433 17.90 5.99 -7.33
CA LEU A 433 17.85 7.36 -7.87
C LEU A 433 19.24 8.03 -7.92
N ASN A 434 20.13 7.69 -6.99
CA ASN A 434 21.48 8.25 -6.92
C ASN A 434 22.50 7.54 -7.81
N SER A 435 22.27 6.28 -8.17
CA SER A 435 23.27 5.43 -8.86
C SER A 435 22.92 5.08 -10.30
N ILE A 436 21.64 5.13 -10.68
CA ILE A 436 21.17 4.73 -12.01
C ILE A 436 20.90 5.96 -12.86
N THR A 437 21.30 5.92 -14.12
CA THR A 437 21.02 6.98 -15.09
C THR A 437 19.92 6.57 -16.08
N LYS A 438 19.16 7.55 -16.58
CA LYS A 438 18.16 7.31 -17.64
C LYS A 438 18.80 6.68 -18.89
N ASN A 439 20.01 7.09 -19.25
CA ASN A 439 20.71 6.52 -20.39
C ASN A 439 21.03 5.04 -20.20
N SER A 440 21.52 4.65 -19.01
CA SER A 440 21.76 3.23 -18.70
C SER A 440 20.47 2.40 -18.72
N MET A 441 19.38 2.94 -18.15
CA MET A 441 18.08 2.27 -18.17
C MET A 441 17.52 2.13 -19.60
N ASN A 442 17.55 3.19 -20.39
CA ASN A 442 17.10 3.16 -21.79
C ASN A 442 17.91 2.20 -22.65
N LYS A 443 19.22 2.06 -22.40
CA LYS A 443 20.05 1.06 -23.07
C LYS A 443 19.54 -0.35 -22.80
N VAL A 444 19.32 -0.70 -21.53
CA VAL A 444 18.79 -2.01 -21.15
C VAL A 444 17.40 -2.25 -21.75
N LEU A 445 16.51 -1.24 -21.72
CA LEU A 445 15.18 -1.36 -22.35
C LEU A 445 15.28 -1.66 -23.85
N ASN A 446 16.16 -0.96 -24.58
CA ASN A 446 16.39 -1.18 -26.00
C ASN A 446 16.99 -2.57 -26.29
N ASP A 447 17.96 -3.01 -25.48
CA ASP A 447 18.60 -4.32 -25.64
C ASP A 447 17.59 -5.48 -25.50
N PHE A 448 16.55 -5.29 -24.67
CA PHE A 448 15.45 -6.27 -24.49
C PHE A 448 14.23 -6.00 -25.38
N GLY A 449 14.24 -4.92 -26.17
CA GLY A 449 13.13 -4.51 -27.03
C GLY A 449 11.85 -4.18 -26.26
N ILE A 450 11.98 -3.49 -25.12
CA ILE A 450 10.87 -3.05 -24.27
C ILE A 450 10.49 -1.61 -24.59
N GLU A 451 9.21 -1.39 -24.90
CA GLU A 451 8.63 -0.05 -24.95
C GLU A 451 8.12 0.33 -23.55
N LEU A 452 8.78 1.29 -22.90
CA LEU A 452 8.36 1.80 -21.60
C LEU A 452 7.61 3.13 -21.73
N ILE A 453 6.42 3.20 -21.12
CA ILE A 453 5.56 4.38 -21.04
C ILE A 453 5.53 4.85 -19.58
N GLY A 454 6.16 6.00 -19.31
CA GLY A 454 6.36 6.51 -17.96
C GLY A 454 7.54 5.82 -17.27
N GLY A 455 7.40 5.54 -15.97
CA GLY A 455 8.44 4.93 -15.16
C GLY A 455 9.44 5.94 -14.60
N ASP A 456 10.12 5.52 -13.53
CA ASP A 456 11.16 6.29 -12.87
C ASP A 456 12.34 5.38 -12.52
N LEU A 457 13.48 5.98 -12.20
CA LEU A 457 14.76 5.28 -12.00
C LEU A 457 14.73 4.35 -10.78
N ASP A 458 13.83 4.59 -9.83
CA ASP A 458 13.68 3.75 -8.65
C ASP A 458 13.07 2.37 -8.95
N GLU A 459 12.51 2.18 -10.14
CA GLU A 459 11.98 0.90 -10.62
C GLU A 459 12.77 0.33 -11.82
N ALA A 460 13.93 0.90 -12.15
CA ALA A 460 14.78 0.44 -13.25
C ALA A 460 15.17 -1.05 -13.10
N PRO A 461 15.39 -1.82 -14.19
CA PRO A 461 15.66 -3.25 -14.11
C PRO A 461 16.80 -3.66 -13.16
N MET A 462 17.83 -2.81 -13.05
CA MET A 462 19.04 -3.02 -12.25
C MET A 462 18.79 -2.99 -10.73
N VAL A 463 17.62 -2.55 -10.27
CA VAL A 463 17.30 -2.47 -8.83
C VAL A 463 16.77 -3.80 -8.28
N TYR A 464 16.48 -4.76 -9.15
CA TYR A 464 15.87 -6.05 -8.81
C TYR A 464 16.89 -7.19 -8.86
N LYS A 465 16.68 -8.23 -8.04
CA LYS A 465 17.48 -9.47 -8.12
C LYS A 465 17.23 -10.16 -9.46
N ASP A 466 18.10 -11.10 -9.83
CA ASP A 466 17.80 -11.97 -10.97
C ASP A 466 16.62 -12.88 -10.61
N ILE A 467 15.53 -12.75 -11.36
CA ILE A 467 14.33 -13.55 -11.15
C ILE A 467 14.59 -15.05 -11.35
N ASN A 468 15.55 -15.43 -12.19
CA ASN A 468 15.86 -16.85 -12.43
C ASN A 468 16.53 -17.50 -11.22
N ASP A 469 17.32 -16.73 -10.47
CA ASP A 469 17.92 -17.18 -9.20
C ASP A 469 16.83 -17.36 -8.14
N VAL A 470 15.93 -16.38 -8.03
CA VAL A 470 14.77 -16.44 -7.12
C VAL A 470 13.88 -17.65 -7.41
N ILE A 471 13.55 -17.91 -8.68
CA ILE A 471 12.76 -19.10 -9.08
C ILE A 471 13.54 -20.40 -8.81
N SER A 472 14.85 -20.40 -9.07
CA SER A 472 15.68 -21.59 -8.85
C SER A 472 15.81 -21.96 -7.37
N ALA A 473 15.73 -20.98 -6.48
CA ALA A 473 15.83 -21.14 -5.03
C ALA A 473 14.54 -21.63 -4.34
N GLN A 474 13.45 -21.82 -5.09
CA GLN A 474 12.13 -22.21 -4.54
C GLN A 474 11.44 -23.34 -5.33
N LYS A 475 12.22 -24.20 -5.98
CA LYS A 475 11.70 -25.34 -6.77
C LYS A 475 10.88 -26.33 -5.95
N ASP A 476 11.05 -26.33 -4.64
CA ASP A 476 10.29 -27.11 -3.67
C ASP A 476 9.04 -26.39 -3.15
N LEU A 477 8.85 -25.11 -3.49
CA LEU A 477 7.65 -24.32 -3.16
C LEU A 477 6.67 -24.28 -4.33
N VAL A 478 7.19 -24.15 -5.55
CA VAL A 478 6.38 -23.96 -6.76
C VAL A 478 6.90 -24.71 -7.97
N LYS A 479 5.99 -25.07 -8.87
CA LYS A 479 6.26 -25.56 -10.22
C LYS A 479 5.96 -24.45 -11.24
N VAL A 480 6.91 -24.11 -12.10
CA VAL A 480 6.69 -23.16 -13.20
C VAL A 480 5.83 -23.82 -14.29
N LEU A 481 4.75 -23.15 -14.69
CA LEU A 481 3.84 -23.61 -15.76
C LEU A 481 3.98 -22.80 -17.05
N ALA A 482 4.29 -21.51 -16.94
CA ALA A 482 4.43 -20.62 -18.08
C ALA A 482 5.37 -19.46 -17.79
N LYS A 483 5.94 -18.90 -18.86
CA LYS A 483 6.85 -17.76 -18.81
C LYS A 483 6.21 -16.55 -19.48
N PHE A 484 6.09 -15.44 -18.77
CA PHE A 484 5.63 -14.17 -19.29
C PHE A 484 6.82 -13.28 -19.66
N THR A 485 6.85 -12.75 -20.88
CA THR A 485 7.88 -11.82 -21.35
C THR A 485 7.24 -10.47 -21.66
N PRO A 486 7.60 -9.39 -20.94
CA PRO A 486 7.04 -8.07 -21.20
C PRO A 486 7.45 -7.54 -22.58
N LYS A 487 6.62 -6.67 -23.15
CA LYS A 487 6.90 -5.98 -24.43
C LYS A 487 6.59 -4.49 -24.38
N ILE A 488 5.44 -4.12 -23.82
CA ILE A 488 5.02 -2.73 -23.67
C ILE A 488 4.58 -2.55 -22.23
N VAL A 489 5.32 -1.74 -21.48
CA VAL A 489 5.15 -1.56 -20.03
C VAL A 489 4.67 -0.15 -19.77
N ARG A 490 3.58 0.00 -19.00
CA ARG A 490 3.14 1.31 -18.51
C ARG A 490 3.27 1.40 -17.00
N MET A 491 3.90 2.47 -16.54
CA MET A 491 4.06 2.82 -15.12
C MET A 491 3.71 4.29 -14.90
N ALA A 492 3.75 4.74 -13.64
CA ALA A 492 3.60 6.16 -13.31
C ALA A 492 4.83 6.96 -13.75
N ASP A 493 4.62 8.20 -14.22
CA ASP A 493 5.71 9.10 -14.59
C ASP A 493 6.53 9.53 -13.37
N ALA A 494 7.85 9.69 -13.57
CA ALA A 494 8.71 10.43 -12.66
C ALA A 494 8.13 11.84 -12.40
N ASN A 495 7.95 12.22 -11.13
CA ASN A 495 7.44 13.53 -10.66
C ASN A 495 5.92 13.83 -10.69
N ARG A 496 5.00 12.85 -10.70
CA ARG A 496 3.65 13.14 -10.16
C ARG A 496 3.64 13.15 -8.62
N LYS A 497 4.24 14.20 -8.04
CA LYS A 497 4.05 14.61 -6.65
C LYS A 497 2.64 15.18 -6.48
N GLU A 498 1.66 14.31 -6.27
CA GLU A 498 0.50 14.67 -5.45
C GLU A 498 0.65 13.92 -4.12
N GLY A 499 1.44 14.50 -3.19
CA GLY A 499 1.55 14.06 -1.80
C GLY A 499 2.23 12.71 -1.56
N ARG A 500 3.57 12.70 -1.44
CA ARG A 500 4.28 11.72 -0.61
C ARG A 500 4.86 12.47 0.57
N GLU A 501 4.38 12.15 1.77
CA GLU A 501 5.06 12.48 3.02
C GLU A 501 6.14 11.42 3.23
N ASP A 502 7.34 11.91 3.60
CA ASP A 502 8.53 11.14 3.94
C ASP A 502 8.32 10.24 5.19
#